data_AF-A0A527VCZ6-F1
#
_entry.id   AF-A0A527VCZ6-F1
#
_cell.length_a   1.000
_cell.length_b   1.000
_cell.length_c   1.000
_cell.angle_alpha   90.00
_cell.angle_beta   90.00
_cell.angle_gamma   90.00
#
_symmetry.space_group_name_H-M   'P 1'
#
loop_
_entity.id
_entity.type
_entity.pdbx_description
1 polymer ?
#
loop_
_entity_poly.entity_id
_entity_poly.type
_entity_poly.pdbx_seq_one_letter_code
_entity_poly.pdbx_strand_id
1 'polypeptide(L)'
;MGPDDLFFLEACRSVGKLAAERHKQADIDLTPEAIDALAATIVYNISSGAVFPPDLASRLRKAASDGYLESITGKIIGGLH
;
A
#
# COMPACT_ATOMS: atom_id res chain seq x y z
N MET A 1 11.32 15.06 1.26
CA MET A 1 11.22 13.60 1.41
C MET A 1 12.52 13.13 2.01
N GLY A 2 12.49 12.54 3.21
CA GLY A 2 13.66 11.96 3.86
C GLY A 2 13.97 10.55 3.33
N PRO A 3 15.17 10.01 3.58
CA PRO A 3 15.50 8.63 3.20
C PRO A 3 14.57 7.60 3.84
N ASP A 4 14.09 7.84 5.07
CA ASP A 4 13.13 6.97 5.75
C ASP A 4 11.75 6.96 5.05
N ASP A 5 11.32 8.11 4.50
CA ASP A 5 10.04 8.19 3.77
C ASP A 5 10.03 7.25 2.55
N LEU A 6 11.14 7.16 1.81
CA LEU A 6 11.28 6.28 0.66
C LEU A 6 11.23 4.81 1.07
N PHE A 7 11.92 4.47 2.16
CA PHE A 7 11.85 3.12 2.72
C PHE A 7 10.41 2.74 3.10
N PHE A 8 9.68 3.60 3.80
CA PHE A 8 8.30 3.32 4.18
C PHE A 8 7.37 3.24 2.96
N LEU A 9 7.58 4.05 1.92
CA LEU A 9 6.81 4.00 0.69
C LEU A 9 7.00 2.66 -0.05
N GLU A 10 8.24 2.21 -0.19
CA GLU A 10 8.54 0.91 -0.79
C GLU A 10 8.00 -0.25 0.04
N ALA A 11 8.10 -0.15 1.37
CA ALA A 11 7.52 -1.14 2.28
C ALA A 11 6.00 -1.23 2.12
N CYS A 12 5.29 -0.10 2.13
CA CYS A 12 3.84 -0.05 1.95
C CYS A 12 3.43 -0.65 0.60
N ARG A 13 4.12 -0.28 -0.49
CA ARG A 13 3.86 -0.83 -1.83
C ARG A 13 4.09 -2.34 -1.89
N SER A 14 5.17 -2.83 -1.28
CA SER A 14 5.51 -4.25 -1.26
C SER A 14 4.50 -5.07 -0.47
N VAL A 15 4.02 -4.56 0.67
CA VAL A 15 2.97 -5.22 1.45
C VAL A 15 1.64 -5.20 0.69
N GLY A 16 1.31 -4.12 -0.03
CA GLY A 16 0.15 -4.06 -0.92
C GLY A 16 0.18 -5.16 -1.99
N LYS A 17 1.32 -5.36 -2.66
CA LYS A 17 1.53 -6.46 -3.62
C LYS A 17 1.34 -7.82 -2.97
N LEU A 18 1.92 -8.03 -1.80
CA LEU A 18 1.80 -9.31 -1.09
C LEU A 18 0.34 -9.63 -0.70
N ALA A 19 -0.42 -8.62 -0.28
CA ALA A 19 -1.84 -8.78 0.01
C ALA A 19 -2.63 -9.16 -1.24
N ALA A 20 -2.37 -8.51 -2.38
CA ALA A 20 -2.99 -8.85 -3.65
C ALA A 20 -2.70 -10.30 -4.08
N GLU A 21 -1.44 -10.76 -3.98
CA GLU A 21 -1.10 -12.14 -4.30
C GLU A 21 -1.83 -13.15 -3.41
N ARG A 22 -1.99 -12.85 -2.11
CA ARG A 22 -2.77 -13.69 -1.19
C ARG A 22 -4.26 -13.70 -1.53
N HIS A 23 -4.83 -12.55 -1.90
CA HIS A 23 -6.22 -12.46 -2.30
C HIS A 23 -6.49 -13.19 -3.61
N LYS A 24 -5.59 -13.11 -4.60
CA LYS A 24 -5.67 -13.93 -5.82
C LYS A 24 -5.68 -15.43 -5.52
N GLN A 25 -4.80 -15.90 -4.63
CA GLN A 25 -4.76 -17.30 -4.22
C GLN A 25 -6.04 -17.77 -3.51
N ALA A 26 -6.73 -16.83 -2.86
CA ALA A 26 -7.98 -17.08 -2.15
C ALA A 26 -9.24 -16.78 -2.99
N ASP A 27 -9.10 -16.39 -4.27
CA ASP A 27 -10.20 -15.96 -5.14
C ASP A 27 -11.03 -14.80 -4.55
N ILE A 28 -10.35 -13.83 -3.94
CA ILE A 28 -10.96 -12.65 -3.33
C ILE A 28 -10.72 -11.42 -4.22
N ASP A 29 -11.81 -10.84 -4.72
CA ASP A 29 -11.79 -9.54 -5.39
C ASP A 29 -12.25 -8.44 -4.43
N LEU A 30 -11.40 -7.42 -4.28
CA LEU A 30 -11.70 -6.26 -3.44
C LEU A 30 -12.30 -5.12 -4.28
N THR A 31 -13.32 -4.46 -3.72
CA THR A 31 -13.80 -3.17 -4.24
C THR A 31 -12.75 -2.07 -4.00
N PRO A 32 -12.82 -0.94 -4.73
CA PRO A 32 -11.91 0.19 -4.49
C PRO A 32 -11.89 0.67 -3.04
N GLU A 33 -13.05 0.68 -2.37
CA GLU A 33 -13.19 1.08 -0.96
C GLU A 33 -12.50 0.09 -0.03
N ALA A 34 -12.59 -1.21 -0.33
CA ALA A 34 -11.91 -2.25 0.43
C ALA A 34 -10.39 -2.21 0.24
N ILE A 35 -9.90 -1.81 -0.94
CA ILE A 35 -8.47 -1.58 -1.21
C ILE A 35 -7.97 -0.38 -0.37
N ASP A 36 -8.73 0.71 -0.29
CA ASP A 36 -8.36 1.85 0.54
C ASP A 36 -8.31 1.49 2.03
N ALA A 37 -9.30 0.72 2.52
CA ALA A 37 -9.31 0.23 3.90
C ALA A 37 -8.12 -0.70 4.20
N LEU A 38 -7.75 -1.58 3.25
CA LEU A 38 -6.56 -2.42 3.33
C LEU A 38 -5.29 -1.56 3.40
N ALA A 39 -5.16 -0.57 2.53
CA ALA A 39 -4.01 0.33 2.52
C ALA A 39 -3.88 1.11 3.84
N ALA A 40 -4.98 1.61 4.41
CA ALA A 40 -4.99 2.23 5.73
C ALA A 40 -4.50 1.28 6.83
N THR A 41 -4.93 0.01 6.77
CA THR A 41 -4.51 -1.05 7.70
C THR A 41 -3.02 -1.38 7.55
N ILE A 42 -2.50 -1.42 6.32
CA ILE A 42 -1.07 -1.64 6.05
C ILE A 42 -0.24 -0.53 6.68
N VAL A 43 -0.61 0.74 6.46
CA VAL A 43 0.12 1.88 7.03
C VAL A 43 0.12 1.85 8.55
N TYR A 44 -1.02 1.52 9.17
CA TYR A 44 -1.13 1.39 10.63
C TYR A 44 -0.21 0.29 11.20
N ASN A 45 -0.13 -0.86 10.52
CA ASN A 45 0.72 -1.97 10.96
C ASN A 45 2.20 -1.65 10.76
N ILE A 46 2.58 -1.04 9.63
CA ILE A 46 3.96 -0.64 9.35
C ILE A 46 4.42 0.43 10.34
N SER A 47 3.54 1.35 10.73
CA SER A 47 3.87 2.36 11.74
C SER A 47 3.96 1.80 13.16
N SER A 48 3.62 0.52 13.38
CA SER A 48 3.50 -0.08 14.72
C SER A 48 2.57 0.74 15.64
N GLY A 49 1.51 1.32 15.08
CA GLY A 49 0.60 2.22 15.80
C GLY A 49 1.10 3.65 15.98
N ALA A 50 2.30 4.00 15.48
CA ALA A 50 2.75 5.38 15.45
C ALA A 50 1.89 6.22 14.48
N VAL A 51 1.70 7.49 14.82
CA VAL A 51 0.96 8.45 13.99
C VAL A 51 1.94 9.16 13.07
N PHE A 52 1.87 8.88 11.77
CA PHE A 52 2.59 9.65 10.76
C PHE A 52 1.91 11.00 10.51
N PRO A 53 2.68 12.03 10.08
CA PRO A 53 2.10 13.25 9.54
C PRO A 53 1.07 12.95 8.44
N PRO A 54 -0.05 13.70 8.35
CA PRO A 54 -1.13 13.38 7.41
C PRO A 54 -0.68 13.25 5.95
N ASP A 55 0.27 14.08 5.49
CA ASP A 55 0.82 14.00 4.15
C ASP A 55 1.56 12.68 3.90
N LEU A 56 2.45 12.30 4.83
CA LEU A 56 3.18 11.03 4.76
C LEU A 56 2.20 9.85 4.82
N ALA A 57 1.25 9.87 5.76
CA ALA A 57 0.24 8.81 5.88
C ALA A 57 -0.58 8.63 4.59
N SER A 58 -0.99 9.72 3.95
CA SER A 58 -1.71 9.71 2.67
C SER A 58 -0.87 9.07 1.55
N ARG A 59 0.40 9.46 1.46
CA ARG A 59 1.33 8.94 0.44
C ARG A 59 1.66 7.46 0.66
N LEU A 60 1.82 7.03 1.91
CA LEU A 60 2.01 5.63 2.27
C LEU A 60 0.78 4.77 1.94
N ARG A 61 -0.44 5.28 2.20
CA ARG A 61 -1.69 4.62 1.80
C ARG A 61 -1.75 4.48 0.29
N LYS A 62 -1.48 5.57 -0.44
CA LYS A 62 -1.42 5.54 -1.90
C LYS A 62 -0.42 4.50 -2.40
N ALA A 63 0.77 4.44 -1.82
CA ALA A 63 1.79 3.45 -2.20
C ALA A 63 1.30 2.00 -1.98
N ALA A 64 0.62 1.72 -0.87
CA ALA A 64 0.02 0.41 -0.61
C ALA A 64 -1.10 0.06 -1.61
N SER A 65 -2.01 1.00 -1.89
CA SER A 65 -3.07 0.83 -2.90
C SER A 65 -2.50 0.63 -4.30
N ASP A 66 -1.51 1.43 -4.69
CA ASP A 66 -0.81 1.30 -5.96
C ASP A 66 -0.21 -0.11 -6.05
N GLY A 67 0.56 -0.54 -5.05
CA GLY A 67 1.15 -1.88 -5.01
C GLY A 67 0.12 -3.02 -5.16
N TYR A 68 -1.03 -2.90 -4.50
CA TYR A 68 -2.13 -3.85 -4.66
C TYR A 68 -2.63 -3.91 -6.11
N LEU A 69 -2.95 -2.76 -6.68
CA LEU A 69 -3.45 -2.64 -8.06
C LEU A 69 -2.40 -3.08 -9.09
N GLU A 70 -1.12 -2.83 -8.86
CA GLU A 70 -0.05 -3.31 -9.74
C GLU A 70 -0.03 -4.82 -9.85
N SER A 71 -0.18 -5.51 -8.71
CA SER A 71 -0.24 -6.96 -8.67
C SER A 71 -1.49 -7.45 -9.41
N ILE A 72 -2.68 -6.93 -9.13
CA ILE A 72 -3.94 -7.39 -9.75
C ILE A 72 -3.98 -7.10 -11.26
N THR A 73 -3.50 -5.94 -11.69
CA THR A 73 -3.62 -5.49 -13.09
C THR A 73 -2.41 -5.83 -13.97
N GLY A 74 -1.27 -6.18 -13.36
CA GLY A 74 0.01 -6.38 -14.05
C GLY A 74 0.61 -5.09 -14.63
N LYS A 75 0.09 -3.91 -14.28
CA LYS A 75 0.58 -2.60 -14.76
C LYS A 75 1.33 -1.88 -13.65
N ILE A 76 2.38 -1.15 -14.00
CA ILE A 76 3.05 -0.26 -13.05
C ILE A 76 2.17 0.97 -12.82
N ILE A 77 1.87 1.29 -11.55
CA ILE A 77 0.98 2.39 -11.14
C ILE A 77 1.75 3.30 -10.18
N GLY A 78 1.83 4.58 -10.50
CA GLY A 78 2.48 5.59 -9.65
C GLY A 78 3.97 5.31 -9.43
N GLY A 79 4.84 5.84 -10.28
CA GLY A 79 6.29 5.78 -10.05
C GLY A 79 6.67 6.49 -8.75
N LEU A 80 7.58 5.90 -7.97
CA LEU A 80 8.24 6.60 -6.87
C LEU A 80 9.19 7.63 -7.51
N HIS A 81 8.74 8.88 -7.61
CA HIS A 81 9.56 10.03 -8.01
C HIS A 81 9.95 10.83 -6.76
#